data_AF-A0A2N4SC46-F1
#
_entry.id   AF-A0A2N4SC46-F1
#
_cell.length_a   1.000
_cell.length_b   1.000
_cell.length_c   1.000
_cell.angle_alpha   90.00
_cell.angle_beta   90.00
_cell.angle_gamma   90.00
#
_symmetry.space_group_name_H-M   'P 1'
#
loop_
_entity.id
_entity.type
_entity.pdbx_description
1 polymer ?
#
loop_
_entity_poly.entity_id
_entity_poly.type
_entity_poly.pdbx_seq_one_letter_code
_entity_poly.pdbx_strand_id
1 'polypeptide(L)' 'MTTQQELPDEVLSTMATEWRRKALAGDLHARGIAHELETELRRRAGAPLTNYDTLDLRPLEARTARRRRWWPFGRAR' A
#
# COMPACT_ATOMS: atom_id res chain seq x y z
N MET A 1 25.63 6.51 12.19
CA MET A 1 24.22 6.12 12.01
C MET A 1 24.06 5.71 10.57
N THR A 2 23.92 4.42 10.28
CA THR A 2 23.69 3.94 8.92
C THR A 2 22.31 4.41 8.49
N THR A 3 22.24 5.23 7.45
CA THR A 3 20.96 5.75 6.97
C THR A 3 20.23 4.64 6.21
N GLN A 4 18.89 4.60 6.23
CA GLN A 4 18.11 3.58 5.49
C GLN A 4 18.46 3.57 3.99
N GLN A 5 18.99 4.69 3.49
CA GLN A 5 19.47 4.88 2.12
C GLN A 5 20.73 4.08 1.77
N GLU A 6 21.51 3.63 2.76
CA GLU A 6 22.76 2.88 2.56
C GLU A 6 22.55 1.35 2.59
N LEU A 7 21.38 0.88 3.03
CA LEU A 7 21.09 -0.55 3.13
C LEU A 7 20.84 -1.16 1.73
N PRO A 8 21.28 -2.40 1.46
CA PRO A 8 20.89 -3.15 0.26
C PRO A 8 19.38 -3.40 0.19
N ASP A 9 18.83 -3.53 -1.03
CA ASP A 9 17.38 -3.72 -1.25
C ASP A 9 16.83 -4.99 -0.56
N GLU A 10 17.57 -6.10 -0.54
CA GLU A 10 17.10 -7.33 0.12
C GLU A 10 16.99 -7.15 1.64
N VAL A 11 17.95 -6.44 2.25
CA VAL A 11 17.94 -6.13 3.67
C VAL A 11 16.78 -5.19 3.99
N LEU A 12 16.59 -4.16 3.16
CA LEU A 12 15.55 -3.15 3.31
C LEU A 12 14.15 -3.77 3.22
N SER A 13 13.93 -4.68 2.25
CA SER A 13 12.68 -5.44 2.10
C SER A 13 12.40 -6.42 3.22
N THR A 14 13.44 -7.11 3.72
CA THR A 14 13.33 -8.01 4.87
C THR A 14 12.91 -7.22 6.11
N MET A 15 13.62 -6.13 6.43
CA MET A 15 13.31 -5.27 7.56
C MET A 15 11.90 -4.68 7.45
N ALA A 16 11.51 -4.19 6.28
CA ALA A 16 10.17 -3.65 6.04
C ALA A 16 9.09 -4.69 6.40
N THR A 17 9.28 -5.94 5.95
CA THR A 17 8.35 -7.05 6.20
C THR A 17 8.25 -7.40 7.69
N GLU A 18 9.38 -7.46 8.40
CA GLU A 18 9.41 -7.75 9.83
C GLU A 18 8.74 -6.66 10.67
N TRP A 19 9.05 -5.39 10.39
CA TRP A 19 8.41 -4.26 11.06
C TRP A 19 6.92 -4.17 10.73
N ARG A 20 6.54 -4.50 9.49
CA ARG A 20 5.13 -4.57 9.10
C ARG A 20 4.39 -5.64 9.90
N ARG A 21 4.98 -6.82 10.10
CA ARG A 21 4.40 -7.88 10.93
C ARG A 21 4.17 -7.40 12.38
N LYS A 22 5.15 -6.72 12.98
CA LYS A 22 5.03 -6.14 14.32
C LYS A 22 3.94 -5.06 14.39
N ALA A 23 3.87 -4.19 13.39
CA ALA A 23 2.84 -3.16 13.30
C ALA A 23 1.43 -3.77 13.21
N LEU A 24 1.27 -4.85 12.45
CA LEU A 24 0.00 -5.59 12.35
C LEU A 24 -0.36 -6.33 13.65
N ALA A 25 0.63 -6.68 14.47
CA ALA A 25 0.42 -7.23 15.81
C ALA A 25 0.02 -6.16 16.85
N GLY A 26 -0.02 -4.87 16.47
CA GLY A 26 -0.47 -3.77 17.32
C GLY A 26 0.62 -2.84 17.83
N ASP A 27 1.88 -3.02 17.43
CA ASP A 27 2.96 -2.10 17.78
C ASP A 27 2.84 -0.79 16.97
N LEU A 28 2.49 0.30 17.64
CA LEU A 28 2.30 1.61 17.01
C LEU A 28 3.60 2.19 16.45
N HIS A 29 4.73 1.97 17.13
CA HIS A 29 6.03 2.51 16.71
C HIS A 29 6.58 1.76 15.49
N ALA A 30 6.33 0.45 15.44
CA ALA A 30 6.66 -0.38 14.29
C ALA A 30 6.00 0.11 12.98
N ARG A 31 4.86 0.80 13.07
CA ARG A 31 4.16 1.34 11.89
C ARG A 31 4.98 2.42 11.18
N GLY A 32 5.60 3.32 11.95
CA GLY A 32 6.46 4.38 11.40
C GLY A 32 7.69 3.79 10.71
N ILE A 33 8.38 2.88 11.40
CA ILE A 33 9.58 2.23 10.88
C ILE A 33 9.30 1.43 9.61
N ALA A 34 8.21 0.64 9.60
CA ALA A 34 7.79 -0.09 8.39
C ALA A 34 7.52 0.87 7.23
N HIS A 35 6.84 1.99 7.50
CA HIS A 35 6.47 2.95 6.45
C HIS A 35 7.69 3.65 5.83
N GLU A 36 8.70 4.00 6.61
CA GLU A 36 9.92 4.62 6.10
C GLU A 36 10.69 3.66 5.19
N LEU A 37 10.86 2.40 5.62
CA LEU A 37 11.52 1.37 4.82
C LEU A 37 10.75 1.08 3.52
N GLU A 38 9.43 0.89 3.59
CA GLU A 38 8.58 0.69 2.41
C GLU A 38 8.64 1.89 1.44
N THR A 39 8.82 3.11 1.97
CA THR A 39 8.91 4.32 1.16
C THR A 39 10.24 4.39 0.43
N GLU A 40 11.35 3.99 1.06
CA GLU A 40 12.65 3.90 0.38
C GLU A 40 12.63 2.80 -0.70
N LEU A 41 12.01 1.64 -0.46
CA LEU A 41 11.80 0.63 -1.51
C LEU A 41 11.04 1.20 -2.70
N ARG A 42 9.93 1.92 -2.44
CA ARG A 42 9.14 2.57 -3.50
C ARG A 42 9.96 3.63 -4.24
N ARG A 43 10.80 4.39 -3.55
CA ARG A 43 11.70 5.39 -4.16
C ARG A 43 12.69 4.72 -5.11
N ARG A 44 13.30 3.60 -4.71
CA ARG A 44 14.29 2.85 -5.50
C ARG A 44 13.66 2.11 -6.69
N ALA A 45 12.49 1.52 -6.49
CA ALA A 45 11.73 0.87 -7.56
C ALA A 45 11.24 1.86 -8.64
N GLY A 46 11.15 3.15 -8.31
CA GLY A 46 10.62 4.18 -9.19
C GLY A 46 9.09 4.19 -9.27
N ALA A 47 8.55 5.12 -10.07
CA ALA A 47 7.11 5.21 -10.25
C ALA A 47 6.58 3.97 -11.01
N PRO A 48 5.55 3.28 -10.50
CA PRO A 48 4.87 2.26 -11.29
C PRO A 48 4.39 2.89 -12.60
N LEU A 49 4.77 2.28 -13.73
CA LEU A 49 4.21 2.63 -15.03
C LEU A 49 2.73 2.26 -15.00
N THR A 50 1.89 3.21 -14.62
CA THR A 50 0.44 3.03 -14.65
C THR A 50 0.02 3.04 -16.10
N ASN A 51 -0.53 1.93 -16.59
CA ASN A 51 -1.08 1.88 -17.94
C ASN A 51 -2.41 2.65 -17.97
N TYR A 52 -2.35 3.89 -18.45
CA TYR A 52 -3.49 4.78 -18.57
C TYR A 52 -4.56 4.28 -19.56
N ASP A 53 -4.21 3.40 -20.50
CA ASP A 53 -5.16 2.82 -21.47
C ASP A 53 -6.19 1.92 -20.79
N THR A 54 -5.86 1.38 -19.60
CA THR A 54 -6.76 0.52 -18.81
C THR A 54 -7.66 1.30 -17.85
N LEU A 55 -7.45 2.61 -17.71
CA LEU A 55 -8.26 3.43 -16.82
C LEU A 55 -9.59 3.77 -17.49
N ASP A 56 -10.69 3.48 -16.81
CA ASP A 56 -12.00 4.01 -17.19
C ASP A 56 -11.96 5.53 -16.98
N LEU A 57 -11.97 6.32 -18.07
CA LEU A 57 -11.95 7.79 -18.04
C LEU A 57 -13.34 8.43 -18.14
N ARG A 58 -14.43 7.65 -18.16
CA ARG A 58 -15.80 8.20 -18.25
C ARG A 58 -16.15 9.09 -17.05
N PRO A 59 -17.07 10.06 -17.17
CA PRO A 59 -17.52 10.87 -16.03
C PRO A 59 -18.00 10.02 -14.85
N LEU A 60 -17.85 10.52 -13.61
CA LEU A 60 -18.16 9.76 -12.39
C LEU A 60 -19.63 9.32 -12.36
N GLU A 61 -20.53 10.13 -12.89
CA GLU A 61 -21.97 9.88 -13.03
C GLU A 61 -22.23 8.63 -13.89
N ALA A 62 -21.46 8.45 -14.97
CA ALA A 62 -21.54 7.29 -15.85
C ALA A 62 -20.92 6.02 -15.20
N ARG A 63 -19.96 6.18 -14.28
CA ARG A 63 -19.34 5.06 -13.55
C ARG A 63 -20.19 4.58 -12.36
N THR A 64 -20.85 5.49 -11.66
CA THR A 64 -21.60 5.21 -10.42
C THR A 64 -22.94 4.55 -10.67
N ALA A 65 -23.54 4.72 -11.86
CA ALA A 65 -24.82 4.12 -12.23
C ALA A 65 -24.85 2.58 -12.07
N ARG A 66 -23.69 1.91 -12.24
CA ARG A 66 -23.57 0.44 -12.14
C ARG A 66 -23.06 -0.04 -10.77
N ARG A 67 -22.60 0.87 -9.89
CA ARG A 67 -21.93 0.54 -8.61
C ARG A 67 -22.73 0.88 -7.35
N ARG A 68 -24.05 1.09 -7.42
CA ARG A 68 -24.92 1.16 -6.22
C ARG A 68 -25.15 -0.23 -5.59
N ARG A 69 -24.08 -0.92 -5.22
CA ARG A 69 -24.08 -2.07 -4.30
C ARG A 69 -23.02 -1.86 -3.22
N TRP A 70 -23.06 -0.69 -2.59
CA TRP A 70 -22.78 -0.51 -1.18
C TRP A 70 -23.38 -1.66 -0.33
N TRP A 71 -22.55 -2.66 -0.02
CA TRP A 71 -22.66 -3.71 1.02
C TRP A 71 -24.04 -4.30 1.37
N PRO A 72 -24.22 -5.64 1.30
CA PRO A 72 -25.40 -6.31 1.83
C PRO A 72 -25.11 -6.77 3.28
N PHE A 73 -25.12 -5.88 4.26
CA PHE A 73 -25.16 -6.38 5.64
C PHE A 73 -26.57 -6.93 5.92
N GLY A 74 -26.69 -8.26 5.88
CA GLY A 74 -27.72 -9.04 6.56
C GLY A 74 -29.02 -9.27 5.80
N ARG A 75 -29.19 -10.46 5.22
CA ARG A 75 -30.50 -11.12 5.33
C ARG A 75 -30.46 -11.99 6.59
N ALA A 76 -31.40 -11.73 7.49
CA ALA A 76 -31.72 -12.58 8.61
C ALA A 76 -32.04 -14.01 8.14
N ARG A 77 -31.81 -14.98 9.02
CA ARG A 77 -32.21 -16.38 8.88
C ARG A 77 -33.70 -16.54 8.64
#